data_AF-A0ABD6EM70-F1
#
_entry.id   AF-A0ABD6EM70-F1
#
_cell.length_a   1.000
_cell.length_b   1.000
_cell.length_c   1.000
_cell.angle_alpha   90.00
_cell.angle_beta   90.00
_cell.angle_gamma   90.00
#
_symmetry.space_group_name_H-M   'P 1'
#
loop_
_entity.id
_entity.type
_entity.pdbx_description
1 polymer ?
#
loop_
_entity_poly.entity_id
_entity_poly.type
_entity_poly.pdbx_seq_one_letter_code
_entity_poly.pdbx_strand_id
1 'polypeptide(L)'
;LLTMNFSEFLFTPITTFLLFNLLAAIGSATANFKQWPSPRFLFIPVVLRIVLLPLMMFCNYRPNTRTWPIWITNEYVYIFLAIVMSFTSGYCSSLAMMYAPKTVDKSKAPIAGMMSAFFLITGICSGVAFTFFISFFIDSLGPDKVLNVDN
;
A
#
# COMPACT_ATOMS: atom_id res chain seq x y z
N LEU A 1 6.67 -26.91 -22.97
CA LEU A 1 5.58 -26.62 -22.03
C LEU A 1 6.01 -26.46 -20.55
N LEU A 2 7.28 -26.71 -20.17
CA LEU A 2 7.74 -26.61 -18.76
C LEU A 2 8.88 -25.59 -18.52
N THR A 3 9.25 -24.81 -19.54
CA THR A 3 10.28 -23.76 -19.47
C THR A 3 9.75 -22.38 -19.83
N MET A 4 8.43 -22.18 -19.87
CA MET A 4 7.84 -20.86 -20.01
C MET A 4 7.68 -20.23 -18.62
N ASN A 5 8.62 -19.33 -18.30
CA ASN A 5 8.41 -18.16 -17.45
C ASN A 5 8.31 -18.37 -15.93
N PHE A 6 9.20 -19.17 -15.32
CA PHE A 6 9.42 -19.12 -13.86
C PHE A 6 9.75 -17.68 -13.39
N SER A 7 10.41 -16.88 -14.24
CA SER A 7 10.70 -15.47 -13.98
C SER A 7 9.44 -14.61 -13.85
N GLU A 8 8.41 -14.81 -14.70
CA GLU A 8 7.20 -13.94 -14.69
C GLU A 8 6.31 -14.23 -13.48
N PHE A 9 6.18 -15.49 -13.07
CA PHE A 9 5.42 -15.86 -11.88
C PHE A 9 6.12 -15.42 -10.58
N LEU A 10 7.46 -15.41 -10.57
CA LEU A 10 8.25 -14.87 -9.46
C LEU A 10 8.37 -13.35 -9.48
N PHE A 11 8.20 -12.71 -10.63
CA PHE A 11 8.38 -11.27 -10.77
C PHE A 11 7.43 -10.49 -9.87
N THR A 12 6.14 -10.85 -9.85
CA THR A 12 5.13 -10.19 -9.00
C THR A 12 5.42 -10.35 -7.49
N PRO A 13 5.62 -11.57 -6.93
CA PRO A 13 5.92 -11.72 -5.50
C PRO A 13 7.26 -11.10 -5.11
N ILE A 14 8.28 -11.13 -5.96
CA ILE A 14 9.58 -10.52 -5.64
C ILE A 14 9.49 -8.98 -5.69
N THR A 15 8.96 -8.41 -6.76
CA THR A 15 8.93 -6.94 -6.93
C THR A 15 7.84 -6.26 -6.11
N THR A 16 6.77 -6.96 -5.76
CA THR A 16 5.63 -6.36 -5.04
C THR A 16 5.58 -6.79 -3.57
N PHE A 17 5.82 -8.06 -3.23
CA PHE A 17 5.79 -8.48 -1.82
C PHE A 17 7.15 -8.29 -1.15
N LEU A 18 8.22 -8.84 -1.73
CA LEU A 18 9.55 -8.79 -1.10
C LEU A 18 10.08 -7.35 -1.06
N LEU A 19 10.07 -6.64 -2.19
CA LEU A 19 10.54 -5.26 -2.26
C LEU A 19 9.74 -4.33 -1.34
N PHE A 20 8.41 -4.45 -1.32
CA PHE A 20 7.56 -3.62 -0.47
C PHE A 20 7.83 -3.88 1.02
N ASN A 21 7.88 -5.15 1.44
CA ASN A 21 8.16 -5.48 2.84
C ASN A 21 9.58 -5.10 3.26
N LEU A 22 10.57 -5.26 2.38
CA LEU A 22 11.96 -4.87 2.64
C LEU A 22 12.07 -3.34 2.81
N LEU A 23 11.49 -2.57 1.89
CA LEU A 23 11.50 -1.11 1.97
C LEU A 23 10.68 -0.58 3.15
N ALA A 24 9.56 -1.22 3.48
CA ALA A 24 8.81 -0.90 4.70
C ALA A 24 9.64 -1.20 5.96
N ALA A 25 10.38 -2.30 5.99
CA ALA A 25 11.29 -2.61 7.10
C ALA A 25 12.41 -1.57 7.22
N ILE A 26 13.02 -1.16 6.10
CA ILE A 26 14.04 -0.10 6.06
C ILE A 26 13.44 1.25 6.51
N GLY A 27 12.23 1.59 6.08
CA GLY A 27 11.51 2.79 6.53
C GLY A 27 11.25 2.77 8.04
N SER A 28 10.82 1.64 8.58
CA SER A 28 10.62 1.44 10.02
C SER A 28 11.93 1.52 10.82
N ALA A 29 13.03 0.97 10.29
CA ALA A 29 14.35 1.09 10.90
C ALA A 29 14.83 2.55 10.91
N THR A 30 14.62 3.27 9.80
CA THR A 30 14.97 4.69 9.68
C THR A 30 14.19 5.55 10.68
N ALA A 31 12.91 5.22 10.93
CA ALA A 31 12.07 5.84 11.95
C ALA A 31 12.64 5.75 13.37
N ASN A 32 13.39 4.68 13.68
CA ASN A 32 14.06 4.53 14.98
C ASN A 32 15.29 5.45 15.11
N PHE A 33 16.07 5.63 14.03
CA PHE A 33 17.28 6.47 14.06
C PHE A 33 16.99 7.97 13.98
N LYS A 34 16.02 8.38 13.15
CA LYS A 34 15.70 9.79 12.93
C LYS A 34 14.20 10.00 13.05
N GLN A 35 13.76 10.49 14.21
CA GLN A 35 12.38 10.87 14.49
C GLN A 35 12.09 12.27 13.93
N TRP A 36 11.86 12.36 12.62
CA TRP A 36 11.55 13.60 11.91
C TRP A 36 10.59 13.27 10.76
N PRO A 37 9.29 13.59 10.86
CA PRO A 37 8.76 14.90 11.25
C PRO A 37 7.91 14.91 12.54
N SER A 38 7.61 16.12 13.04
CA SER A 38 6.75 16.35 14.22
C SER A 38 5.36 15.69 14.07
N PRO A 39 4.73 15.20 15.16
CA PRO A 39 3.42 14.52 15.13
C PRO A 39 2.33 15.23 14.31
N ARG A 40 2.42 16.56 14.20
CA ARG A 40 1.47 17.40 13.45
C ARG A 40 1.56 17.22 11.92
N PHE A 41 2.71 16.81 11.38
CA PHE A 41 2.91 16.61 9.95
C PHE A 41 2.69 15.16 9.51
N LEU A 42 2.41 14.25 10.44
CA LEU A 42 2.23 12.81 10.19
C LEU A 42 0.98 12.52 9.35
N PHE A 43 0.00 13.42 9.36
CA PHE A 43 -1.20 13.36 8.52
C PHE A 43 -0.92 13.57 7.02
N ILE A 44 0.10 14.38 6.67
CA ILE A 44 0.43 14.71 5.26
C ILE A 44 0.79 13.45 4.45
N PRO A 45 1.72 12.57 4.89
CA PRO A 45 2.00 11.34 4.16
C PRO A 45 0.85 10.33 4.17
N VAL A 46 -0.08 10.42 5.15
CA VAL A 46 -1.28 9.57 5.18
C VAL A 46 -2.29 10.01 4.11
N VAL A 47 -2.55 11.32 3.99
CA VAL A 47 -3.43 11.84 2.93
C VAL A 47 -2.82 11.66 1.55
N LEU A 48 -1.52 11.90 1.41
CA LEU A 48 -0.81 11.65 0.16
C LEU A 48 -0.97 10.19 -0.29
N ARG A 49 -1.02 9.23 0.65
CA ARG A 49 -1.27 7.82 0.34
C ARG A 49 -2.67 7.53 -0.18
N ILE A 50 -3.69 8.19 0.37
CA ILE A 50 -5.07 8.03 -0.12
C ILE A 50 -5.15 8.51 -1.58
N VAL A 51 -4.34 9.50 -1.98
CA VAL A 51 -4.27 10.00 -3.36
C VAL A 51 -3.34 9.15 -4.25
N LEU A 52 -2.25 8.61 -3.71
CA LEU A 52 -1.32 7.72 -4.41
C LEU A 52 -1.93 6.34 -4.74
N LEU A 53 -2.87 5.85 -3.92
CA LEU A 53 -3.55 4.57 -4.13
C LEU A 53 -4.35 4.50 -5.44
N PRO A 54 -5.29 5.43 -5.72
CA PRO A 54 -5.98 5.47 -7.00
C PRO A 54 -5.02 5.76 -8.16
N LEU A 55 -4.00 6.59 -7.94
CA LEU A 55 -2.97 6.87 -8.95
C LEU A 55 -2.20 5.60 -9.37
N MET A 56 -1.86 4.73 -8.41
CA MET A 56 -1.26 3.41 -8.67
C MET A 56 -2.26 2.44 -9.34
N MET A 57 -3.56 2.55 -9.03
CA MET A 57 -4.62 1.77 -9.71
C MET A 57 -4.80 2.16 -11.20
N PHE A 58 -4.47 3.40 -11.57
CA PHE A 58 -4.44 3.87 -12.97
C PHE A 58 -3.11 3.61 -13.69
N CYS A 59 -2.08 3.13 -12.97
CA CYS A 59 -0.83 2.66 -13.54
C CYS A 59 -0.92 1.18 -13.94
N ASN A 60 -0.21 0.81 -15.00
CA ASN A 60 -0.33 -0.45 -15.71
C ASN A 60 0.09 -1.68 -14.88
N TYR A 61 -0.81 -2.21 -14.03
CA TYR A 61 -0.51 -3.36 -13.17
C TYR A 61 -0.68 -4.71 -13.88
N ARG A 62 -1.50 -4.83 -14.95
CA ARG A 62 -1.65 -6.05 -15.78
C ARG A 62 -2.29 -5.75 -17.14
N PRO A 63 -1.65 -6.06 -18.28
CA PRO A 63 -2.23 -5.85 -19.62
C PRO A 63 -3.28 -6.90 -20.05
N ASN A 64 -3.41 -8.03 -19.35
CA ASN A 64 -4.22 -9.17 -19.83
C ASN A 64 -5.65 -9.27 -19.24
N THR A 65 -6.11 -8.30 -18.42
CA THR A 65 -7.41 -8.44 -17.71
C THR A 65 -8.04 -7.11 -17.28
N ARG A 66 -7.93 -6.02 -18.08
CA ARG A 66 -8.60 -4.75 -17.71
C ARG A 66 -8.97 -3.82 -18.87
N THR A 67 -10.13 -3.18 -18.72
CA THR A 67 -10.88 -2.38 -19.70
C THR A 67 -10.72 -0.85 -19.56
N TRP A 68 -9.87 -0.34 -18.65
CA TRP A 68 -9.71 1.12 -18.43
C TRP A 68 -8.42 1.68 -19.06
N PRO A 69 -8.45 2.90 -19.64
CA PRO A 69 -7.32 3.47 -20.37
C PRO A 69 -6.15 3.83 -19.44
N ILE A 70 -4.94 3.51 -19.89
CA ILE A 70 -3.66 3.67 -19.20
C ILE A 70 -3.15 5.10 -19.39
N TRP A 71 -2.95 5.86 -18.32
CA TRP A 71 -2.44 7.24 -18.40
C TRP A 71 -0.91 7.34 -18.23
N ILE A 72 -0.25 6.32 -17.67
CA ILE A 72 1.20 6.28 -17.47
C ILE A 72 1.76 4.94 -17.95
N THR A 73 2.44 4.96 -19.09
CA THR A 73 3.06 3.82 -19.78
C THR A 73 4.47 3.46 -19.27
N ASN A 74 5.04 4.24 -18.34
CA ASN A 74 6.43 4.09 -17.92
C ASN A 74 6.54 3.25 -16.63
N GLU A 75 7.01 2.01 -16.77
CA GLU A 75 7.23 1.02 -15.69
C GLU A 75 8.14 1.52 -14.56
N TYR A 76 9.11 2.39 -14.87
CA TYR A 76 10.01 2.96 -13.87
C TYR A 76 9.30 3.93 -12.93
N VAL A 77 8.30 4.67 -13.42
CA VAL A 77 7.51 5.60 -12.59
C VAL A 77 6.66 4.81 -11.58
N TYR A 78 6.08 3.69 -12.00
CA TYR A 78 5.34 2.80 -11.11
C TYR A 78 6.24 2.23 -10.01
N ILE A 79 7.43 1.73 -10.36
CA ILE A 79 8.40 1.20 -9.39
C ILE A 79 8.86 2.30 -8.43
N PHE A 80 9.16 3.50 -8.93
CA PHE A 80 9.54 4.63 -8.09
C PHE A 80 8.44 5.02 -7.09
N LEU A 81 7.19 5.10 -7.56
CA LEU A 81 6.04 5.38 -6.69
C LEU A 81 5.83 4.26 -5.65
N ALA A 82 5.98 3.00 -6.03
CA ALA A 82 5.92 1.86 -5.11
C ALA A 82 7.01 1.92 -4.03
N ILE A 83 8.24 2.31 -4.39
CA ILE A 83 9.35 2.48 -3.45
C ILE A 83 9.05 3.60 -2.45
N VAL A 84 8.63 4.76 -2.94
CA VAL A 84 8.30 5.91 -2.08
C VAL A 84 7.13 5.58 -1.16
N MET A 85 6.09 4.92 -1.69
CA MET A 85 4.90 4.53 -0.94
C MET A 85 5.24 3.52 0.17
N SER A 86 5.98 2.46 -0.16
CA SER A 86 6.37 1.40 0.80
C SER A 86 7.28 1.92 1.91
N PHE A 87 8.30 2.71 1.56
CA PHE A 87 9.19 3.33 2.53
C PHE A 87 8.44 4.28 3.47
N THR A 88 7.61 5.17 2.91
CA THR A 88 6.77 6.06 3.70
C THR A 88 5.83 5.26 4.59
N SER A 89 5.31 4.12 4.10
CA SER A 89 4.47 3.18 4.85
C SER A 89 5.08 2.71 6.16
N GLY A 90 6.24 2.09 6.06
CA GLY A 90 6.98 1.63 7.24
C GLY A 90 7.37 2.78 8.16
N TYR A 91 7.80 3.92 7.60
CA TYR A 91 8.25 5.06 8.38
C TYR A 91 7.12 5.66 9.25
N CYS A 92 5.97 6.00 8.65
CA CYS A 92 4.87 6.63 9.41
C CYS A 92 4.20 5.67 10.40
N SER A 93 4.07 4.37 10.05
CA SER A 93 3.48 3.38 10.95
C SER A 93 4.31 3.28 12.24
N SER A 94 5.63 3.21 12.12
CA SER A 94 6.53 3.16 13.27
C SER A 94 6.51 4.46 14.06
N LEU A 95 6.55 5.63 13.41
CA LEU A 95 6.42 6.92 14.11
C LEU A 95 5.10 7.04 14.87
N ALA A 96 3.97 6.62 14.28
CA ALA A 96 2.66 6.68 14.93
C ALA A 96 2.62 5.84 16.20
N MET A 97 3.14 4.60 16.14
CA MET A 97 3.23 3.73 17.32
C MET A 97 4.25 4.23 18.36
N MET A 98 5.29 4.97 17.95
CA MET A 98 6.23 5.61 18.87
C MET A 98 5.66 6.85 19.55
N TYR A 99 4.79 7.61 18.87
CA TYR A 99 4.20 8.84 19.40
C TYR A 99 2.96 8.59 20.27
N ALA A 100 2.12 7.60 19.93
CA ALA A 100 0.90 7.28 20.70
C ALA A 100 1.11 7.07 22.22
N PRO A 101 2.11 6.30 22.70
CA PRO A 101 2.36 6.16 24.13
C PRO A 101 3.05 7.38 24.76
N LYS A 102 3.66 8.27 23.95
CA LYS A 102 4.34 9.49 24.43
C LYS A 102 3.39 10.66 24.66
N THR A 103 2.18 10.61 24.09
CA THR A 103 1.15 11.65 24.28
C THR A 103 0.36 11.50 25.57
N VAL A 104 0.59 10.42 26.33
CA VAL A 104 -0.09 10.13 27.60
C VAL A 104 0.92 10.01 28.74
N ASP A 105 0.45 10.13 29.97
CA ASP A 105 1.27 9.87 31.16
C ASP A 105 1.86 8.46 31.14
N LYS A 106 3.07 8.30 31.71
CA LYS A 106 3.80 7.02 31.75
C LYS A 106 2.98 5.86 32.34
N SER A 107 2.07 6.16 33.27
CA SER A 107 1.15 5.16 33.85
C SER A 107 0.15 4.59 32.84
N LYS A 108 -0.25 5.38 31.84
CA LYS A 108 -1.23 4.99 30.80
C LYS A 108 -0.59 4.64 29.46
N ALA A 109 0.73 4.81 29.33
CA ALA A 109 1.48 4.54 28.09
C ALA A 109 1.27 3.12 27.53
N PRO A 110 1.22 2.04 28.33
CA PRO A 110 0.96 0.69 27.81
C PRO A 110 -0.42 0.57 27.15
N ILE A 111 -1.44 1.19 27.76
CA ILE A 111 -2.83 1.16 27.26
C ILE A 111 -2.93 1.96 25.95
N ALA A 112 -2.29 3.13 25.89
CA ALA A 112 -2.24 3.92 24.66
C ALA A 112 -1.52 3.20 23.52
N GLY A 113 -0.43 2.48 23.83
CA GLY A 113 0.26 1.60 22.88
C GLY A 113 -0.66 0.51 22.33
N MET A 114 -1.38 -0.20 23.20
CA MET A 114 -2.35 -1.23 22.79
C MET A 114 -3.48 -0.66 21.92
N MET A 115 -4.03 0.50 22.30
CA MET A 115 -5.07 1.16 21.49
C MET A 115 -4.55 1.56 20.11
N SER A 116 -3.32 2.07 20.02
CA SER A 116 -2.73 2.42 18.72
C SER A 116 -2.56 1.21 17.79
N ALA A 117 -2.18 0.05 18.34
CA ALA A 117 -2.08 -1.20 17.60
C ALA A 117 -3.47 -1.71 17.15
N PHE A 118 -4.49 -1.58 18.01
CA PHE A 118 -5.86 -1.93 17.67
C PHE A 118 -6.36 -1.13 16.45
N PHE A 119 -6.24 0.20 16.48
CA PHE A 119 -6.65 1.04 15.35
C PHE A 119 -5.85 0.76 14.07
N LEU A 120 -4.56 0.43 14.19
CA LEU A 120 -3.74 0.03 13.04
C LEU A 120 -4.30 -1.23 12.37
N ILE A 121 -4.60 -2.28 13.15
CA ILE A 121 -5.12 -3.55 12.63
C ILE A 121 -6.52 -3.35 12.04
N THR A 122 -7.40 -2.60 12.73
CA THR A 122 -8.73 -2.25 12.19
C THR A 122 -8.63 -1.49 10.86
N GLY A 123 -7.66 -0.59 10.72
CA GLY A 123 -7.37 0.11 9.46
C GLY A 123 -6.96 -0.86 8.34
N ILE A 124 -6.13 -1.85 8.64
CA ILE A 124 -5.73 -2.87 7.65
C ILE A 124 -6.94 -3.72 7.24
N CYS A 125 -7.72 -4.23 8.19
CA CYS A 125 -8.90 -5.05 7.90
C CYS A 125 -9.95 -4.29 7.07
N SER A 126 -10.24 -3.04 7.43
CA SER A 126 -11.17 -2.19 6.67
C SER A 126 -10.65 -1.86 5.26
N GLY A 127 -9.34 -1.64 5.10
CA GLY A 127 -8.72 -1.45 3.77
C GLY A 127 -8.81 -2.68 2.87
N VAL A 128 -8.63 -3.89 3.43
CA VAL A 128 -8.81 -5.14 2.68
C VAL A 128 -10.27 -5.30 2.26
N ALA A 129 -11.22 -5.07 3.16
CA ALA A 129 -12.65 -5.11 2.84
C ALA A 129 -13.04 -4.08 1.76
N PHE A 130 -12.46 -2.87 1.82
CA PHE A 130 -12.67 -1.85 0.80
C PHE A 130 -12.13 -2.27 -0.57
N THR A 131 -11.02 -3.00 -0.63
CA THR A 131 -10.48 -3.54 -1.89
C THR A 131 -11.48 -4.51 -2.52
N PHE A 132 -12.10 -5.41 -1.74
CA PHE A 132 -13.16 -6.28 -2.25
C PHE A 132 -14.38 -5.49 -2.74
N PHE A 133 -14.76 -4.42 -2.04
CA PHE A 133 -15.85 -3.55 -2.48
C PHE A 133 -15.54 -2.84 -3.80
N ILE A 134 -14.31 -2.33 -3.96
CA ILE A 134 -13.85 -1.70 -5.20
C ILE A 134 -13.79 -2.71 -6.34
N SER A 135 -13.24 -3.92 -6.13
CA SER A 135 -13.25 -4.98 -7.14
C SER A 135 -14.68 -5.35 -7.55
N PHE A 136 -15.58 -5.54 -6.58
CA PHE A 136 -16.99 -5.80 -6.86
C PHE A 136 -17.65 -4.67 -7.65
N PHE A 137 -17.34 -3.40 -7.33
CA PHE A 137 -17.83 -2.23 -8.05
C PHE A 137 -17.28 -2.17 -9.49
N ILE A 138 -15.99 -2.43 -9.68
CA ILE A 138 -15.36 -2.49 -11.00
C ILE A 138 -15.97 -3.61 -11.85
N ASP A 139 -16.18 -4.79 -11.26
CA ASP A 139 -16.73 -5.95 -11.94
C ASP A 139 -18.24 -5.78 -12.26
N SER A 140 -18.96 -5.01 -11.44
CA SER A 140 -20.41 -4.78 -11.62
C SER A 140 -20.76 -3.57 -12.49
N LEU A 141 -19.87 -2.57 -12.61
CA LEU A 141 -20.09 -1.32 -13.36
C LEU A 141 -19.10 -1.11 -14.52
N GLY A 142 -18.31 -2.13 -14.87
CA GLY A 142 -17.48 -2.11 -16.08
C GLY A 142 -18.35 -1.94 -17.33
N PRO A 143 -18.16 -0.87 -18.13
CA PRO A 143 -18.97 -0.61 -19.32
C PRO A 143 -18.70 -1.56 -20.49
N ASP A 144 -17.76 -2.50 -20.37
CA ASP A 144 -17.69 -3.65 -21.25
C ASP A 144 -17.94 -4.94 -20.47
N LYS A 145 -19.21 -5.37 -20.49
CA LYS A 145 -19.42 -6.78 -20.79
C LYS A 145 -18.74 -7.03 -22.13
N VAL A 146 -17.52 -7.59 -22.12
CA VAL A 146 -17.04 -8.29 -23.30
C VAL A 146 -17.98 -9.48 -23.49
N LEU A 147 -19.03 -9.21 -24.25
CA LEU A 147 -19.89 -10.19 -24.88
C LEU A 147 -18.97 -11.16 -25.65
N ASN A 148 -19.04 -12.44 -25.28
CA ASN A 148 -18.78 -13.62 -26.09
C ASN A 148 -17.72 -13.53 -27.21
N VAL A 149 -16.66 -14.31 -27.06
CA VAL A 149 -16.31 -15.26 -28.13
C VAL A 149 -16.01 -16.62 -27.49
N ASP A 150 -17.03 -17.47 -27.45
CA ASP A 150 -16.83 -18.91 -27.69
C ASP A 150 -16.03 -19.08 -28.99
N ASN A 151 -14.84 -19.68 -28.90
CA ASN A 151 -14.22 -20.63 -29.85
C ASN A 151 -12.86 -21.07 -29.28
#